data_AF-R9HKK6-F1
#
_entry.id   AF-R9HKK6-F1
#
_cell.length_a   1.000
_cell.length_b   1.000
_cell.length_c   1.000
_cell.angle_alpha   90.00
_cell.angle_beta   90.00
_cell.angle_gamma   90.00
#
_symmetry.space_group_name_H-M   'P 1'
#
loop_
_entity.id
_entity.type
_entity.pdbx_description
1 polymer ?
#
loop_
_entity_poly.entity_id
_entity_poly.type
_entity_poly.pdbx_seq_one_letter_code
_entity_poly.pdbx_strand_id
1 'polypeptide(L)'
;MHEYIERLAVAQEMTEEETLRKLKEKYDGYHFTWPSPDIYNPFSLLNALERRRIDNYWFGSGMPTYLIEMLLKFKVSPSAIGMKKALSTSFDAPTERMTTIVPLLYQSGYITIKNYDKLTQLYTLDIPNGEIRVGLM
;
A
#
# COMPACT_ATOMS: atom_id res chain seq x y z
N MET A 1 -16.50 -12.60 -10.61
CA MET A 1 -15.85 -12.12 -9.37
C MET A 1 -16.32 -12.93 -8.17
N HIS A 2 -17.64 -13.05 -7.93
CA HIS A 2 -18.22 -13.89 -6.88
C HIS A 2 -17.66 -15.34 -6.85
N GLU A 3 -17.62 -16.02 -8.00
CA GLU A 3 -17.06 -17.38 -8.11
C GLU A 3 -15.58 -17.48 -7.65
N TYR A 4 -14.76 -16.45 -7.86
CA TYR A 4 -13.37 -16.45 -7.42
C TYR A 4 -13.26 -16.28 -5.89
N ILE A 5 -14.16 -15.47 -5.31
CA ILE A 5 -14.21 -15.24 -3.86
C ILE A 5 -14.70 -16.52 -3.18
N GLU A 6 -15.74 -17.17 -3.71
CA GLU A 6 -16.24 -18.45 -3.20
C GLU A 6 -15.15 -19.53 -3.22
N ARG A 7 -14.42 -19.67 -4.34
CA ARG A 7 -13.30 -20.62 -4.44
C ARG A 7 -12.18 -20.33 -3.43
N LEU A 8 -11.87 -19.05 -3.20
CA LEU A 8 -10.90 -18.65 -2.19
C LEU A 8 -11.41 -18.95 -0.78
N ALA A 9 -12.69 -18.68 -0.50
CA ALA A 9 -13.33 -18.92 0.79
C ALA A 9 -13.28 -20.41 1.16
N VAL A 10 -13.67 -21.29 0.22
CA VAL A 10 -13.57 -22.74 0.38
C VAL A 10 -12.12 -23.19 0.61
N ALA A 11 -11.17 -22.67 -0.18
CA ALA A 11 -9.76 -23.06 -0.07
C ALA A 11 -9.08 -22.58 1.23
N GLN A 12 -9.62 -21.54 1.87
CA GLN A 12 -9.09 -20.97 3.11
C GLN A 12 -9.95 -21.32 4.34
N GLU A 13 -10.95 -22.18 4.18
CA GLU A 13 -11.89 -22.58 5.25
C GLU A 13 -12.57 -21.39 5.93
N MET A 14 -13.00 -20.41 5.12
CA MET A 14 -13.68 -19.19 5.56
C MET A 14 -15.06 -19.07 4.93
N THR A 15 -15.93 -18.29 5.55
CA THR A 15 -17.13 -17.77 4.89
C THR A 15 -16.78 -16.74 3.82
N GLU A 16 -17.73 -16.46 2.92
CA GLU A 16 -17.53 -15.43 1.89
C GLU A 16 -17.36 -14.03 2.52
N GLU A 17 -18.13 -13.73 3.56
CA GLU A 17 -18.04 -12.46 4.31
C GLU A 17 -16.67 -12.29 4.98
N GLU A 18 -16.16 -13.33 5.64
CA GLU A 18 -14.81 -13.31 6.23
C GLU A 18 -13.73 -13.15 5.17
N THR A 19 -13.91 -13.79 4.02
CA THR A 19 -12.97 -13.69 2.89
C THR A 19 -12.91 -12.27 2.35
N LEU A 20 -14.07 -11.64 2.11
CA LEU A 20 -14.17 -10.24 1.70
C LEU A 20 -13.52 -9.31 2.74
N ARG A 21 -13.78 -9.52 4.03
CA ARG A 21 -13.17 -8.73 5.10
C ARG A 21 -11.65 -8.86 5.10
N LYS A 22 -11.11 -10.08 5.02
CA LYS A 22 -9.66 -10.29 4.99
C LYS A 22 -9.01 -9.71 3.73
N LEU A 23 -9.64 -9.85 2.56
CA LEU A 23 -9.16 -9.22 1.32
C LEU A 23 -9.10 -7.70 1.48
N LYS A 24 -10.13 -7.10 2.08
CA LYS A 24 -10.18 -5.66 2.36
C LYS A 24 -9.04 -5.22 3.28
N GLU A 25 -8.91 -5.86 4.44
CA GLU A 25 -7.85 -5.56 5.42
C GLU A 25 -6.43 -5.70 4.85
N LYS A 26 -6.25 -6.67 3.96
CA LYS A 26 -4.94 -7.01 3.39
C LYS A 26 -4.57 -6.11 2.22
N TYR A 27 -5.49 -5.79 1.32
CA TYR A 27 -5.16 -5.24 0.00
C TYR A 27 -5.83 -3.91 -0.37
N ASP A 28 -6.84 -3.46 0.38
CA ASP A 28 -7.60 -2.23 0.09
C ASP A 28 -6.89 -0.96 0.60
N GLY A 29 -7.45 0.23 0.35
CA GLY A 29 -7.08 1.45 1.07
C GLY A 29 -6.01 2.33 0.43
N TYR A 30 -5.72 2.15 -0.87
CA TYR A 30 -4.89 3.07 -1.64
C TYR A 30 -5.72 4.25 -2.19
N HIS A 31 -5.13 5.45 -2.21
CA HIS A 31 -5.64 6.71 -2.77
C HIS A 31 -4.50 7.47 -3.47
N PHE A 32 -4.60 7.62 -4.79
CA PHE A 32 -3.61 8.35 -5.60
C PHE A 32 -4.04 9.79 -5.94
N THR A 33 -5.22 10.19 -5.47
CA THR A 33 -5.77 11.54 -5.56
C THR A 33 -6.66 11.79 -4.35
N TRP A 34 -7.02 13.05 -4.11
CA TRP A 34 -7.97 13.40 -3.06
C TRP A 34 -9.11 14.29 -3.58
N PRO A 35 -10.37 13.98 -3.27
CA PRO A 35 -10.84 12.76 -2.59
C PRO A 35 -10.81 11.54 -3.52
N SER A 36 -10.71 10.34 -2.95
CA SER A 36 -10.75 9.07 -3.70
C SER A 36 -11.40 7.98 -2.84
N PRO A 37 -12.19 7.06 -3.42
CA PRO A 37 -12.60 5.84 -2.72
C PRO A 37 -11.39 4.95 -2.46
N ASP A 38 -11.50 4.02 -1.51
CA ASP A 38 -10.47 3.00 -1.30
C ASP A 38 -10.30 2.15 -2.57
N ILE A 39 -9.04 1.96 -2.96
CA ILE A 39 -8.66 1.15 -4.11
C ILE A 39 -7.84 -0.04 -3.62
N TYR A 40 -8.20 -1.23 -4.11
CA TYR A 40 -7.43 -2.44 -3.90
C TYR A 40 -6.15 -2.42 -4.73
N ASN A 41 -5.06 -2.97 -4.18
CA ASN A 41 -3.91 -3.35 -4.99
C ASN A 41 -4.32 -4.47 -5.96
N PRO A 42 -4.38 -4.21 -7.29
CA PRO A 42 -4.88 -5.19 -8.24
C PRO A 42 -3.91 -6.38 -8.37
N PHE A 43 -2.60 -6.15 -8.25
CA PHE A 43 -1.61 -7.22 -8.33
C PHE A 43 -1.78 -8.21 -7.17
N SER A 44 -1.88 -7.71 -5.94
CA SER A 44 -2.07 -8.56 -4.76
C SER A 44 -3.41 -9.27 -4.78
N LEU A 45 -4.49 -8.56 -5.11
CA LEU A 45 -5.83 -9.15 -5.18
C LEU A 45 -5.91 -10.27 -6.23
N LEU A 46 -5.41 -10.04 -7.44
CA LEU A 46 -5.45 -11.04 -8.51
C LEU A 46 -4.60 -12.27 -8.17
N ASN A 47 -3.40 -12.09 -7.61
CA ASN A 47 -2.59 -13.21 -7.14
C ASN A 47 -3.28 -14.00 -6.02
N ALA A 48 -3.96 -13.30 -5.10
CA ALA A 48 -4.68 -13.96 -4.01
C ALA A 48 -5.82 -14.83 -4.51
N LEU A 49 -6.60 -14.34 -5.49
CA LEU A 49 -7.70 -15.07 -6.11
C LEU A 49 -7.18 -16.25 -6.95
N GLU A 50 -6.15 -16.03 -7.76
CA GLU A 50 -5.58 -17.07 -8.64
C GLU A 50 -4.96 -18.21 -7.83
N ARG A 51 -4.14 -17.87 -6.83
CA ARG A 51 -3.46 -18.86 -5.97
C ARG A 51 -4.33 -19.36 -4.83
N ARG A 52 -5.53 -18.81 -4.69
CA ARG A 52 -6.48 -19.11 -3.61
C ARG A 52 -5.86 -18.99 -2.22
N ARG A 53 -5.01 -17.98 -2.04
CA ARG A 53 -4.25 -17.74 -0.80
C ARG A 53 -4.09 -16.25 -0.55
N ILE A 54 -4.44 -15.79 0.65
CA ILE A 54 -4.17 -14.41 1.08
C ILE A 54 -2.75 -14.34 1.63
N ASP A 55 -1.88 -13.59 0.96
CA ASP A 55 -0.45 -13.47 1.28
C ASP A 55 0.14 -12.10 0.90
N ASN A 56 1.44 -11.89 1.12
CA ASN A 56 2.17 -10.66 0.81
C ASN A 56 2.75 -10.70 -0.61
N TYR A 57 1.92 -10.43 -1.60
CA TYR A 57 2.30 -10.44 -3.02
C TYR A 57 3.04 -9.17 -3.44
N TRP A 58 2.59 -8.00 -3.04
CA TRP A 58 3.22 -6.73 -3.42
C TRP A 58 4.62 -6.63 -2.85
N PHE A 59 4.76 -6.89 -1.55
CA PHE A 59 6.07 -6.86 -0.91
C PHE A 59 6.98 -7.98 -1.45
N GLY A 60 6.47 -9.19 -1.69
CA GLY A 60 7.26 -10.29 -2.22
C GLY A 60 7.71 -10.16 -3.68
N SER A 61 7.22 -9.15 -4.43
CA SER A 61 7.40 -9.05 -5.89
C SER A 61 8.78 -8.59 -6.38
N GLY A 62 9.75 -8.33 -5.49
CA GLY A 62 11.15 -8.03 -5.84
C GLY A 62 11.57 -6.56 -5.70
N MET A 63 10.64 -5.64 -5.40
CA MET A 63 10.95 -4.27 -4.98
C MET A 63 11.56 -4.07 -3.57
N PRO A 64 11.57 -5.04 -2.62
CA PRO A 64 12.11 -4.80 -1.28
C PRO A 64 13.58 -4.41 -1.26
N THR A 65 14.45 -4.99 -2.09
CA THR A 65 15.89 -4.74 -1.99
C THR A 65 16.22 -3.29 -2.27
N TYR A 66 15.73 -2.74 -3.39
CA TYR A 66 15.94 -1.33 -3.72
C TYR A 66 15.29 -0.39 -2.71
N LEU A 67 14.10 -0.72 -2.22
CA LEU A 67 13.44 0.05 -1.17
C LEU A 67 14.31 0.12 0.10
N ILE A 68 14.82 -1.02 0.56
CA ILE A 68 15.64 -1.13 1.77
C ILE A 68 16.95 -0.35 1.59
N GLU A 69 17.60 -0.44 0.42
CA GLU A 69 18.78 0.36 0.10
C GLU A 69 18.49 1.86 0.19
N MET A 70 17.34 2.31 -0.32
CA MET A 70 16.96 3.72 -0.25
C MET A 70 16.60 4.15 1.18
N LEU A 71 15.93 3.31 1.96
CA LEU A 71 15.68 3.56 3.39
C LEU A 71 16.98 3.78 4.15
N LEU A 72 17.99 2.94 3.92
CA LEU A 72 19.32 3.09 4.50
C LEU A 72 20.02 4.37 4.02
N LYS A 73 20.00 4.65 2.71
CA LYS A 73 20.60 5.86 2.11
C LYS A 73 20.05 7.15 2.72
N PHE A 74 18.72 7.22 2.90
CA PHE A 74 18.05 8.37 3.49
C PHE A 74 17.96 8.32 5.03
N LYS A 75 18.52 7.28 5.66
CA LYS A 75 18.52 7.06 7.12
C LYS A 75 17.11 7.07 7.72
N VAL A 76 16.15 6.47 7.02
CA VAL A 76 14.76 6.36 7.45
C VAL A 76 14.51 4.96 7.99
N SER A 77 14.14 4.87 9.26
CA SER A 77 13.66 3.62 9.86
C SER A 77 12.32 3.22 9.25
N PRO A 78 12.07 1.93 8.96
CA PRO A 78 10.75 1.46 8.53
C PRO A 78 9.62 1.86 9.50
N SER A 79 9.90 1.90 10.81
CA SER A 79 8.94 2.34 11.83
C SER A 79 8.57 3.84 11.75
N ALA A 80 9.34 4.63 11.00
CA ALA A 80 9.08 6.06 10.77
C ALA A 80 8.34 6.33 9.44
N ILE A 81 7.90 5.28 8.74
CA ILE A 81 7.07 5.36 7.54
C ILE A 81 5.61 5.54 7.95
N GLY A 82 4.96 6.52 7.35
CA GLY A 82 3.57 6.87 7.62
C GLY A 82 3.39 8.15 8.45
N MET A 83 2.13 8.55 8.63
CA MET A 83 1.69 9.77 9.33
C MET A 83 2.45 11.07 8.94
N LYS A 84 2.85 11.22 7.67
CA LYS A 84 3.59 12.39 7.20
C LYS A 84 2.64 13.45 6.66
N LYS A 85 2.78 14.70 7.13
CA LYS A 85 2.17 15.86 6.47
C LYS A 85 3.14 16.41 5.42
N ALA A 86 2.66 16.58 4.19
CA ALA A 86 3.50 17.01 3.07
C ALA A 86 2.71 17.84 2.05
N LEU A 87 3.36 18.78 1.39
CA LEU A 87 2.86 19.39 0.15
C LEU A 87 2.94 18.37 -0.98
N SER A 88 2.07 18.50 -1.99
CA SER A 88 2.09 17.62 -3.17
C SER A 88 3.47 17.54 -3.82
N THR A 89 4.15 18.68 -3.95
CA THR A 89 5.50 18.78 -4.52
C THR A 89 6.58 17.99 -3.76
N SER A 90 6.31 17.56 -2.53
CA SER A 90 7.24 16.77 -1.73
C SER A 90 7.15 15.26 -1.97
N PHE A 91 6.03 14.77 -2.51
CA PHE A 91 5.78 13.33 -2.73
C PHE A 91 5.41 12.99 -4.17
N ASP A 92 4.80 13.92 -4.90
CA ASP A 92 4.55 13.84 -6.34
C ASP A 92 5.70 14.49 -7.10
N ALA A 93 6.90 13.91 -6.96
CA ALA A 93 8.14 14.42 -7.53
C ALA A 93 8.94 13.29 -8.21
N PRO A 94 9.75 13.58 -9.25
CA PRO A 94 10.56 12.57 -9.93
C PRO A 94 11.54 11.86 -8.96
N THR A 95 11.65 10.54 -9.07
CA THR A 95 12.51 9.73 -8.19
C THR A 95 13.99 9.80 -8.56
N GLU A 96 14.33 10.19 -9.79
CA GLU A 96 15.71 10.30 -10.28
C GLU A 96 16.48 11.44 -9.59
N ARG A 97 15.77 12.43 -9.05
CA ARG A 97 16.35 13.61 -8.38
C ARG A 97 15.79 13.82 -6.97
N MET A 98 15.24 12.77 -6.35
CA MET A 98 14.65 12.87 -5.03
C MET A 98 15.69 13.21 -3.96
N THR A 99 15.37 14.18 -3.10
CA THR A 99 16.20 14.59 -1.95
C THR A 99 15.73 13.94 -0.65
N THR A 100 14.55 13.32 -0.67
CA THR A 100 13.98 12.52 0.41
C THR A 100 13.43 11.22 -0.18
N ILE A 101 13.17 10.21 0.65
CA ILE A 101 12.59 8.95 0.18
C ILE A 101 11.08 9.03 -0.09
N VAL A 102 10.42 10.13 0.27
CA VAL A 102 8.95 10.24 0.22
C VAL A 102 8.38 10.00 -1.19
N PRO A 103 8.96 10.56 -2.28
CA PRO A 103 8.46 10.29 -3.62
C PRO A 103 8.54 8.82 -4.02
N LEU A 104 9.63 8.14 -3.65
CA LEU A 104 9.77 6.71 -3.90
C LEU A 104 8.69 5.91 -3.17
N LEU A 105 8.52 6.16 -1.86
CA LEU A 105 7.51 5.46 -1.06
C LEU A 105 6.09 5.66 -1.61
N TYR A 106 5.77 6.86 -2.09
CA TYR A 106 4.46 7.16 -2.64
C TYR A 106 4.24 6.49 -4.01
N GLN A 107 5.19 6.66 -4.95
CA GLN A 107 5.06 6.14 -6.30
C GLN A 107 5.10 4.61 -6.38
N SER A 108 5.81 3.95 -5.46
CA SER A 108 5.82 2.49 -5.38
C SER A 108 4.75 1.92 -4.45
N GLY A 109 3.84 2.76 -3.92
CA GLY A 109 2.68 2.32 -3.14
C GLY A 109 2.96 1.87 -1.71
N TYR A 110 4.10 2.22 -1.11
CA TYR A 110 4.36 1.94 0.31
C TYR A 110 3.68 2.95 1.25
N ILE A 111 3.41 4.14 0.75
CA ILE A 111 2.52 5.12 1.39
C ILE A 111 1.52 5.65 0.36
N THR A 112 0.40 6.13 0.85
CA THR A 112 -0.71 6.65 0.05
C THR A 112 -1.29 7.91 0.71
N ILE A 113 -2.06 8.70 -0.03
CA ILE A 113 -2.85 9.78 0.57
C ILE A 113 -3.89 9.16 1.51
N LYS A 114 -4.07 9.76 2.69
CA LYS A 114 -5.14 9.41 3.65
C LYS A 114 -6.01 10.59 4.03
N ASN A 115 -5.51 11.81 3.84
CA ASN A 115 -6.28 13.03 4.06
C ASN A 115 -5.68 14.21 3.28
N TYR A 116 -6.46 15.28 3.12
CA TYR A 116 -6.00 16.55 2.60
C TYR A 116 -6.69 17.70 3.34
N ASP A 117 -5.88 18.60 3.88
CA ASP A 117 -6.34 19.82 4.54
C ASP A 117 -6.32 20.98 3.54
N LYS A 118 -7.52 21.48 3.20
CA LYS A 118 -7.68 22.58 2.23
C LYS A 118 -7.11 23.92 2.69
N LEU A 119 -7.01 24.16 4.01
CA LEU A 119 -6.51 25.42 4.56
C LEU A 119 -4.99 25.49 4.49
N THR A 120 -4.33 24.39 4.86
CA THR A 120 -2.87 24.30 4.87
C THR A 120 -2.29 23.77 3.56
N GLN A 121 -3.13 23.23 2.67
CA GLN A 121 -2.75 22.52 1.45
C GLN A 121 -1.86 21.29 1.71
N LEU A 122 -1.86 20.77 2.93
CA LEU A 122 -1.07 19.61 3.33
C LEU A 122 -1.88 18.32 3.13
N TYR A 123 -1.21 17.32 2.55
CA TYR A 123 -1.67 15.95 2.50
C TYR A 123 -1.14 15.18 3.71
N THR A 124 -1.96 14.29 4.24
CA THR A 124 -1.52 13.25 5.16
C THR A 124 -1.22 11.99 4.35
N LEU A 125 0.02 11.49 4.43
CA LEU A 125 0.46 10.26 3.80
C LEU A 125 0.64 9.16 4.84
N ASP A 126 0.10 7.98 4.58
CA ASP A 126 0.24 6.81 5.47
C ASP A 126 0.25 5.48 4.72
N ILE A 127 0.54 4.41 5.43
CA ILE A 127 0.52 3.04 4.91
C ILE A 127 -0.92 2.67 4.47
N PRO A 128 -1.10 2.09 3.28
CA PRO A 128 -2.44 1.80 2.74
C PRO A 128 -3.19 0.73 3.53
N ASN A 129 -2.52 -0.39 3.87
CA ASN A 129 -3.14 -1.59 4.43
C ASN A 129 -2.18 -2.52 5.19
N GLY A 130 -2.71 -3.67 5.62
CA GLY A 130 -1.98 -4.68 6.38
C GLY A 130 -0.86 -5.37 5.61
N GLU A 131 -0.97 -5.58 4.29
CA GLU A 131 0.11 -6.17 3.50
C GLU A 131 1.38 -5.33 3.58
N ILE A 132 1.25 -4.03 3.33
CA ILE A 132 2.40 -3.12 3.36
C ILE A 132 2.94 -2.95 4.78
N ARG A 133 2.05 -2.86 5.77
CA ARG A 133 2.44 -2.72 7.18
C ARG A 133 3.32 -3.89 7.64
N VAL A 134 2.92 -5.12 7.31
CA VAL A 134 3.68 -6.33 7.67
C VAL A 134 4.99 -6.40 6.92
N GLY A 135 5.04 -6.01 5.64
CA GLY A 135 6.29 -6.03 4.88
C GLY A 135 7.36 -5.06 5.41
N LEU A 136 6.95 -3.96 6.03
CA LEU A 136 7.86 -2.94 6.57
C LEU A 136 8.28 -3.18 8.03
N MET A 137 7.76 -4.20 8.72
CA MET A 137 8.07 -4.54 10.11
C MET A 137 9.00 -5.75 10.19
#